data_AF-A0AAD1W9M8-F1
#
_entry.id   AF-A0AAD1W9M8-F1
#
_cell.length_a   1.000
_cell.length_b   1.000
_cell.length_c   1.000
_cell.angle_alpha   90.00
_cell.angle_beta   90.00
_cell.angle_gamma   90.00
#
_symmetry.space_group_name_H-M   'P 1'
#
loop_
_entity.id
_entity.type
_entity.pdbx_description
1 polymer ?
#
loop_
_entity_poly.entity_id
_entity_poly.type
_entity_poly.pdbx_seq_one_letter_code
_entity_poly.pdbx_strand_id
1 'polypeptide(L)'
;TCNVLKVINRFLKYLGRWEWGTTHNYLYDPSKSDDIFKSQYIHLIDAGLEINTAYPLILRPERKVDLILSFDFSEGDPFQTLTDAEKYCLKNNIRFPKINIEEEEKNIPSQNCYIFGNDENDVPVVMHFPLFNKMNCK
;
A
#
# COMPACT_ATOMS: atom_id res chain seq x y z
N THR A 1 20.95 -6.59 -30.99
CA THR A 1 20.78 -5.30 -30.29
C THR A 1 19.31 -4.98 -30.17
N CYS A 2 18.75 -5.05 -28.97
CA CYS A 2 17.33 -4.74 -28.74
C CYS A 2 17.11 -3.24 -29.05
N ASN A 3 16.26 -2.93 -30.03
CA ASN A 3 16.11 -1.56 -30.52
C ASN A 3 15.21 -0.79 -29.54
N VAL A 4 15.84 -0.19 -28.52
CA VAL A 4 15.20 0.50 -27.38
C VAL A 4 14.11 1.47 -27.84
N LEU A 5 14.31 2.17 -28.96
CA LEU A 5 13.30 3.06 -29.55
C LEU A 5 12.00 2.35 -29.94
N LYS A 6 12.08 1.12 -30.48
CA LYS A 6 10.88 0.34 -30.82
C LYS A 6 10.12 -0.09 -29.57
N VAL A 7 10.82 -0.38 -28.48
CA VAL A 7 10.21 -0.73 -27.20
C VAL A 7 9.50 0.48 -26.60
N ILE A 8 10.16 1.64 -26.58
CA ILE A 8 9.59 2.90 -26.06
C ILE A 8 8.34 3.31 -26.86
N ASN A 9 8.39 3.31 -28.19
CA ASN A 9 7.23 3.66 -29.02
C ASN A 9 6.05 2.72 -28.80
N ARG A 10 6.33 1.43 -28.58
CA ARG A 10 5.29 0.45 -28.28
C ARG A 10 4.69 0.69 -26.90
N PHE A 11 5.52 0.98 -25.90
CA PHE A 11 5.09 1.32 -24.54
C PHE A 11 4.20 2.58 -24.52
N LEU A 12 4.63 3.66 -25.18
CA LEU A 12 3.86 4.91 -25.30
C LEU A 12 2.51 4.70 -26.01
N LYS A 13 2.47 3.86 -27.06
CA LYS A 13 1.22 3.52 -27.75
C LYS A 13 0.20 2.84 -26.85
N TYR A 14 0.64 1.90 -26.00
CA TYR A 14 -0.26 1.22 -25.07
C TYR A 14 -0.62 2.09 -23.85
N LEU A 15 0.30 2.94 -23.37
CA LEU A 15 0.01 3.97 -22.38
C LEU A 15 -1.10 4.91 -22.84
N GLY A 16 -1.02 5.40 -24.08
CA GLY A 16 -2.01 6.32 -24.64
C GLY A 16 -3.40 5.73 -24.87
N ARG A 17 -3.54 4.39 -24.82
CA ARG A 17 -4.83 3.69 -24.93
C ARG A 17 -5.38 3.19 -23.59
N TRP A 18 -4.58 3.26 -22.52
CA TRP A 18 -4.91 2.74 -21.19
C TRP A 18 -5.51 1.32 -21.22
N GLU A 19 -4.95 0.44 -22.07
CA GLU A 19 -5.38 -0.96 -22.19
C GLU A 19 -4.91 -1.83 -21.00
N TRP A 20 -4.00 -1.31 -20.16
CA TRP A 20 -3.49 -1.98 -18.97
C TRP A 20 -4.43 -1.77 -17.79
N GLY A 21 -5.00 -2.85 -17.25
CA GLY A 21 -5.87 -2.81 -16.07
C GLY A 21 -7.36 -2.57 -16.37
N THR A 22 -7.74 -2.34 -17.63
CA THR A 22 -9.14 -2.26 -18.04
C THR A 22 -9.76 -3.66 -18.07
N THR A 23 -10.80 -3.89 -17.28
CA THR A 23 -11.53 -5.16 -17.23
C THR A 23 -13.04 -4.95 -17.10
N HIS A 24 -13.82 -6.00 -17.40
CA HIS A 24 -15.26 -5.96 -17.23
C HIS A 24 -15.63 -5.81 -15.76
N ASN A 25 -16.54 -4.89 -15.47
CA ASN A 25 -17.04 -4.67 -14.13
C ASN A 25 -18.04 -5.77 -13.76
N TYR A 26 -17.65 -6.65 -12.84
CA TYR A 26 -18.56 -7.68 -12.33
C TYR A 26 -19.79 -7.10 -11.61
N LEU A 27 -19.66 -5.89 -11.06
CA LEU A 27 -20.75 -5.19 -10.40
C LEU A 27 -21.62 -4.40 -11.39
N TYR A 28 -21.47 -4.53 -12.71
CA TYR A 28 -22.29 -3.79 -13.64
C TYR A 28 -23.77 -4.15 -13.50
N ASP A 29 -24.59 -3.17 -13.11
CA ASP A 29 -26.03 -3.28 -12.99
C ASP A 29 -26.66 -1.90 -13.28
N PRO A 30 -27.21 -1.69 -14.50
CA PRO A 30 -27.76 -0.41 -14.90
C PRO A 30 -29.03 0.00 -14.15
N SER A 31 -29.62 -0.91 -13.35
CA SER A 31 -30.77 -0.59 -12.49
C SER A 31 -30.39 0.13 -11.20
N LYS A 32 -29.11 0.10 -10.81
CA LYS A 32 -28.62 0.71 -9.57
C LYS A 32 -28.22 2.17 -9.77
N SER A 33 -28.39 2.96 -8.71
CA SER A 33 -28.11 4.40 -8.72
C SER A 33 -26.63 4.74 -8.64
N ASP A 34 -25.83 3.95 -7.93
CA ASP A 34 -24.44 4.33 -7.63
C ASP A 34 -23.54 4.17 -8.86
N ASP A 35 -22.61 5.09 -9.01
CA ASP A 35 -21.78 5.22 -10.22
C ASP A 35 -20.93 3.97 -10.49
N ILE A 36 -20.54 3.24 -9.43
CA ILE A 36 -19.78 1.99 -9.57
C ILE A 36 -20.56 0.89 -10.30
N PHE A 37 -21.90 0.89 -10.28
CA PHE A 37 -22.71 -0.11 -10.97
C PHE A 37 -23.03 0.30 -12.41
N LYS A 38 -22.89 1.57 -12.77
CA LYS A 38 -23.23 2.11 -14.10
C LYS A 38 -22.12 1.93 -15.13
N SER A 39 -20.88 1.74 -14.71
CA SER A 39 -19.76 1.52 -15.64
C SER A 39 -19.63 0.05 -16.00
N GLN A 40 -19.62 -0.28 -17.30
CA GLN A 40 -19.39 -1.64 -17.81
C GLN A 40 -17.94 -2.11 -17.62
N TYR A 41 -17.01 -1.16 -17.53
CA TYR A 41 -15.59 -1.43 -17.38
C TYR A 41 -15.02 -0.69 -16.17
N ILE A 42 -14.01 -1.27 -15.54
CA ILE A 42 -13.22 -0.64 -14.49
C ILE A 42 -11.75 -0.64 -14.88
N HIS A 43 -11.00 0.34 -14.35
CA HIS A 43 -9.58 0.49 -14.57
C HIS A 43 -8.85 0.22 -13.26
N LEU A 44 -8.10 -0.88 -13.22
CA LEU A 44 -7.25 -1.23 -12.09
C LEU A 44 -5.86 -0.62 -12.29
N ILE A 45 -5.35 0.01 -11.25
CA ILE A 45 -4.00 0.57 -11.22
C ILE A 45 -3.18 -0.15 -10.16
N ASP A 46 -1.86 -0.06 -10.29
CA ASP A 46 -0.96 -0.58 -9.28
C ASP A 46 -1.15 0.17 -7.95
N ALA A 47 -1.30 -0.58 -6.85
CA ALA A 47 -1.48 -0.02 -5.52
C ALA A 47 -0.25 0.76 -5.04
N GLY A 48 0.95 0.42 -5.55
CA GLY A 48 2.20 1.13 -5.30
C GLY A 48 2.19 2.60 -5.73
N LEU A 49 1.23 3.02 -6.55
CA LEU A 49 1.02 4.43 -6.90
C LEU A 49 0.39 5.25 -5.78
N GLU A 50 -0.28 4.61 -4.81
CA GLU A 50 -0.95 5.27 -3.68
C GLU A 50 -0.32 4.84 -2.35
N ILE A 51 -0.50 3.58 -1.97
CA ILE A 51 0.04 2.98 -0.75
C ILE A 51 0.81 1.73 -1.17
N ASN A 52 2.14 1.79 -1.08
CA ASN A 52 3.04 0.71 -1.49
C ASN A 52 3.06 -0.48 -0.53
N THR A 53 1.90 -0.86 -0.01
CA THR A 53 1.73 -1.95 0.95
C THR A 53 0.27 -2.38 1.05
N ALA A 54 0.06 -3.64 1.42
CA ALA A 54 -1.24 -4.29 1.42
C ALA A 54 -2.11 -3.97 2.68
N TYR A 55 -1.81 -2.91 3.43
CA TYR A 55 -2.59 -2.54 4.64
C TYR A 55 -4.10 -2.46 4.43
N PRO A 56 -4.63 -1.81 3.37
CA PRO A 56 -6.07 -1.74 3.13
C PRO A 56 -6.74 -3.13 2.99
N LEU A 57 -5.98 -4.14 2.58
CA LEU A 57 -6.49 -5.50 2.47
C LEU A 57 -6.61 -6.16 3.84
N ILE A 58 -5.73 -5.92 4.80
CA ILE A 58 -5.76 -6.62 6.09
C ILE A 58 -6.57 -5.87 7.15
N LEU A 59 -6.64 -4.55 7.05
CA LEU A 59 -7.23 -3.66 8.06
C LEU A 59 -8.76 -3.58 8.03
N ARG A 60 -9.42 -4.47 7.30
CA ARG A 60 -10.89 -4.52 7.32
C ARG A 60 -11.37 -5.04 8.68
N PRO A 61 -12.29 -4.35 9.37
CA PRO A 61 -12.74 -4.74 10.72
C PRO A 61 -13.24 -6.18 10.82
N GLU A 62 -13.83 -6.72 9.75
CA GLU A 62 -14.36 -8.09 9.70
C GLU A 62 -13.26 -9.17 9.85
N ARG A 63 -12.00 -8.83 9.53
CA ARG A 63 -10.89 -9.77 9.65
C ARG A 63 -10.37 -9.94 11.07
N LYS A 64 -10.67 -8.99 11.98
CA LYS A 64 -10.26 -9.02 13.40
C LYS A 64 -8.78 -9.38 13.56
N VAL A 65 -7.91 -8.61 12.90
CA VAL A 65 -6.46 -8.85 12.90
C VAL A 65 -5.88 -8.30 14.21
N ASP A 66 -5.22 -9.17 14.98
CA ASP A 66 -4.54 -8.79 16.23
C ASP A 66 -3.05 -8.45 16.02
N LEU A 67 -2.39 -9.06 15.04
CA LEU A 67 -0.96 -8.90 14.76
C LEU A 67 -0.70 -8.76 13.26
N ILE A 68 0.09 -7.76 12.90
CA ILE A 68 0.54 -7.49 11.54
C ILE A 68 2.06 -7.60 11.49
N LEU A 69 2.56 -8.46 10.61
CA LEU A 69 3.98 -8.51 10.25
C LEU A 69 4.19 -7.70 8.97
N SER A 70 4.73 -6.50 9.13
CA SER A 70 4.96 -5.54 8.06
C SER A 70 6.39 -5.65 7.56
N PHE A 71 6.58 -6.17 6.35
CA PHE A 71 7.87 -6.17 5.67
C PHE A 71 7.90 -5.01 4.68
N ASP A 72 8.82 -4.09 4.86
CA ASP A 72 8.97 -2.93 3.98
C ASP A 72 10.17 -3.08 3.06
N PHE A 73 9.94 -2.81 1.77
CA PHE A 73 10.92 -2.91 0.70
C PHE A 73 11.08 -1.57 -0.03
N SER A 74 10.74 -0.46 0.63
CA SER A 74 10.81 0.87 0.04
C SER A 74 12.27 1.29 -0.14
N GLU A 75 12.57 1.93 -1.27
CA GLU A 75 13.92 2.45 -1.57
C GLU A 75 14.23 3.77 -0.83
N GLY A 76 13.19 4.46 -0.34
CA GLY A 76 13.27 5.75 0.36
C GLY A 76 13.12 5.62 1.88
N ASP A 77 12.21 6.41 2.48
CA ASP A 77 11.89 6.32 3.90
C ASP A 77 11.28 4.94 4.21
N PRO A 78 11.94 4.09 5.02
CA PRO A 78 11.50 2.73 5.33
C PRO A 78 10.19 2.68 6.13
N PHE A 79 9.75 3.81 6.68
CA PHE A 79 8.51 3.92 7.44
C PHE A 79 7.41 4.73 6.71
N GLN A 80 7.65 5.13 5.46
CA GLN A 80 6.67 5.86 4.66
C GLN A 80 5.35 5.07 4.54
N THR A 81 5.47 3.77 4.26
CA THR A 81 4.32 2.87 4.09
C THR A 81 3.47 2.73 5.35
N LEU A 82 4.11 2.73 6.54
CA LEU A 82 3.43 2.75 7.83
C LEU A 82 2.72 4.07 8.08
N THR A 83 3.39 5.19 7.79
CA THR A 83 2.84 6.54 7.99
C THR A 83 1.63 6.77 7.08
N ASP A 84 1.69 6.29 5.84
CA ASP A 84 0.56 6.39 4.91
C ASP A 84 -0.58 5.43 5.27
N ALA A 85 -0.26 4.26 5.82
CA ALA A 85 -1.27 3.39 6.40
C ALA A 85 -1.99 4.04 7.58
N GLU A 86 -1.28 4.71 8.50
CA GLU A 86 -1.88 5.47 9.60
C GLU A 86 -2.85 6.55 9.08
N LYS A 87 -2.43 7.35 8.09
CA LYS A 87 -3.29 8.37 7.45
C LYS A 87 -4.52 7.74 6.79
N TYR A 88 -4.34 6.62 6.08
CA TYR A 88 -5.45 5.89 5.47
C TYR A 88 -6.43 5.42 6.53
N CYS A 89 -5.95 4.87 7.64
CA CYS A 89 -6.79 4.41 8.75
C CYS A 89 -7.59 5.55 9.35
N LEU A 90 -6.92 6.67 9.62
CA LEU A 90 -7.56 7.88 10.15
C LEU A 90 -8.67 8.38 9.22
N LYS A 91 -8.42 8.44 7.91
CA LYS A 91 -9.40 8.87 6.90
C LYS A 91 -10.62 7.95 6.82
N ASN A 92 -10.44 6.65 7.04
CA ASN A 92 -11.49 5.64 6.93
C ASN A 92 -12.10 5.23 8.28
N ASN A 93 -11.77 5.93 9.37
CA ASN A 93 -12.20 5.59 10.75
C ASN A 93 -11.85 4.14 11.15
N ILE A 94 -10.69 3.64 10.70
CA ILE A 94 -10.15 2.34 11.08
C ILE A 94 -9.17 2.55 12.25
N ARG A 95 -9.24 1.67 13.26
CA ARG A 95 -8.32 1.70 14.39
C ARG A 95 -6.95 1.16 13.95
N PHE A 96 -5.89 1.89 14.26
CA PHE A 96 -4.51 1.56 13.90
C PHE A 96 -3.56 2.16 14.96
N PRO A 97 -2.42 1.52 15.29
CA PRO A 97 -1.50 2.05 16.27
C PRO A 97 -0.90 3.36 15.79
N LYS A 98 -0.59 4.24 16.75
CA LYS A 98 0.06 5.51 16.45
C LYS A 98 1.52 5.29 16.06
N ILE A 99 1.94 5.88 14.95
CA ILE A 99 3.29 5.71 14.42
C ILE A 99 4.13 6.92 14.83
N ASN A 100 4.89 6.78 15.92
CA ASN A 100 5.86 7.78 16.37
C ASN A 100 7.28 7.25 16.11
N ILE A 101 8.00 7.92 15.22
CA ILE A 101 9.33 7.50 14.78
C ILE A 101 10.24 8.72 14.80
N GLU A 102 11.44 8.56 15.37
CA GLU A 102 12.46 9.60 15.38
C GLU A 102 13.00 9.85 13.97
N GLU A 103 13.37 11.09 13.64
CA GLU A 103 13.85 11.45 12.30
C GLU A 103 15.16 10.71 11.93
N GLU A 104 15.97 10.36 12.92
CA GLU A 104 17.18 9.55 12.74
C GLU A 104 16.86 8.14 12.22
N GLU A 105 15.76 7.54 12.67
CA GLU A 105 15.32 6.19 12.28
C GLU A 105 14.81 6.15 10.84
N LYS A 106 14.15 7.23 10.37
CA LYS A 106 13.69 7.36 8.97
C LYS A 106 14.85 7.42 7.97
N ASN A 107 16.01 7.90 8.39
CA ASN A 107 17.18 7.95 7.52
C ASN A 107 17.86 6.59 7.43
N ILE A 108 18.22 6.01 8.57
CA ILE A 108 18.86 4.69 8.62
C ILE A 108 18.36 3.96 9.88
N PRO A 109 17.43 3.01 9.73
CA PRO A 109 16.89 2.25 10.84
C PRO A 109 18.01 1.60 11.66
N SER A 110 18.01 1.85 12.96
CA SER A 110 18.97 1.27 13.89
C SER A 110 18.64 -0.18 14.28
N GLN A 111 17.39 -0.61 14.14
CA GLN A 111 16.87 -1.91 14.56
C GLN A 111 16.39 -2.75 13.37
N ASN A 112 16.36 -4.07 13.57
CA ASN A 112 15.79 -5.01 12.60
C ASN A 112 14.25 -5.07 12.64
N CYS A 113 13.65 -4.66 13.75
CA CYS A 113 12.22 -4.75 14.00
C CYS A 113 11.78 -3.60 14.91
N TYR A 114 10.65 -2.98 14.55
CA TYR A 114 9.98 -1.94 15.32
C TYR A 114 8.59 -2.43 15.67
N ILE A 115 8.16 -2.21 16.91
CA ILE A 115 6.87 -2.69 17.39
C ILE A 115 6.00 -1.47 17.70
N PHE A 116 4.85 -1.39 17.05
CA PHE A 116 3.84 -0.36 17.26
C PHE A 116 2.57 -1.03 17.78
N GLY A 117 2.11 -0.62 18.95
CA GLY A 117 0.94 -1.21 19.59
C GLY A 117 0.54 -0.41 20.81
N ASN A 118 -0.74 -0.54 21.18
CA ASN A 118 -1.33 0.12 22.34
C ASN A 118 -2.11 -0.92 23.15
N ASP A 119 -2.42 -0.64 24.42
CA ASP A 119 -3.27 -1.49 25.27
C ASP A 119 -4.78 -1.37 24.95
N GLU A 120 -5.12 -0.79 23.80
CA GLU A 120 -6.49 -0.58 23.36
C GLU A 120 -7.06 -1.81 22.65
N ASN A 121 -8.33 -2.12 22.92
CA ASN A 121 -9.02 -3.21 22.24
C ASN A 121 -9.23 -2.90 20.75
N ASP A 122 -9.18 -3.94 19.92
CA ASP A 122 -9.37 -3.90 18.46
C ASP A 122 -8.35 -3.00 17.71
N VAL A 123 -7.18 -2.76 18.29
CA VAL A 123 -6.02 -2.16 17.59
C VAL A 123 -5.00 -3.25 17.31
N PRO A 124 -4.62 -3.49 16.04
CA PRO A 124 -3.59 -4.48 15.74
C PRO A 124 -2.22 -4.03 16.25
N VAL A 125 -1.43 -4.96 16.79
CA VAL A 125 0.00 -4.74 16.98
C VAL A 125 0.71 -4.89 15.64
N VAL A 126 1.59 -3.96 15.31
CA VAL A 126 2.36 -3.97 14.07
C VAL A 126 3.82 -4.18 14.39
N MET A 127 4.37 -5.31 13.93
CA MET A 127 5.81 -5.56 13.91
C MET A 127 6.33 -5.21 12.52
N HIS A 128 7.18 -4.19 12.44
CA HIS A 128 7.68 -3.66 11.19
C HIS A 128 9.16 -3.95 11.00
N PHE A 129 9.49 -4.50 9.83
CA PHE A 129 10.81 -4.98 9.44
C PHE A 129 11.27 -4.20 8.21
N PRO A 130 12.13 -3.18 8.39
CA PRO A 130 12.69 -2.44 7.26
C PRO A 130 13.77 -3.27 6.55
N LEU A 131 13.78 -3.21 5.22
CA LEU A 131 14.76 -3.94 4.39
C LEU A 131 16.21 -3.57 4.72
N PHE A 132 16.50 -2.26 4.80
CA PHE A 132 17.82 -1.74 5.12
C PHE A 132 17.87 -1.23 6.56
N ASN A 133 18.87 -1.67 7.31
CA ASN A 133 19.12 -1.21 8.67
C ASN A 133 20.60 -1.36 9.02
N LYS A 134 21.05 -0.68 10.09
CA LYS A 134 22.47 -0.69 10.52
C LYS A 134 22.98 -2.07 10.94
N MET A 135 22.09 -2.98 11.36
CA MET A 135 22.47 -4.30 11.85
C MET A 135 22.80 -5.28 10.71
N ASN A 136 22.15 -5.10 9.55
CA ASN A 136 22.34 -5.93 8.36
C ASN A 136 23.45 -5.40 7.43
N CYS A 137 23.82 -4.12 7.55
CA CYS A 137 24.95 -3.53 6.84
C CYS A 137 26.27 -3.86 7.56
N LYS A 138 26.84 -5.03 7.27
CA LYS A 138 28.24 -5.38 7.62
C LYS A 138 29.18 -5.16 6.45
#